data_AF-A0A254QVI3-F1
#
_entry.id   AF-A0A254QVI3-F1
#
_cell.length_a   1.000
_cell.length_b   1.000
_cell.length_c   1.000
_cell.angle_alpha   90.00
_cell.angle_beta   90.00
_cell.angle_gamma   90.00
#
_symmetry.space_group_name_H-M   'P 1'
#
loop_
_entity.id
_entity.type
_entity.pdbx_description
1 polymer ?
#
loop_
_entity_poly.entity_id
_entity_poly.type
_entity_poly.pdbx_seq_one_letter_code
_entity_poly.pdbx_strand_id
1 'polypeptide(L)' 'MPNEPTYGKKAVDLSFNPSGDDEVTNIKKLYAKIIDRCAKLREQSGPGEKRRLLSVAITEAQTAQMWAVTGVTWND' A
#
# COMPACT_ATOMS: atom_id res chain seq x y z
N MET A 1 -6.00 -0.68 -23.78
CA MET A 1 -4.74 -0.24 -23.12
C MET A 1 -4.73 -0.86 -21.73
N PRO A 2 -3.62 -1.44 -21.24
CA PRO A 2 -3.61 -1.97 -19.88
C PRO A 2 -3.78 -0.79 -18.91
N ASN A 3 -4.80 -0.89 -18.04
CA ASN A 3 -5.09 0.15 -17.04
C ASN A 3 -3.83 0.38 -16.19
N GLU A 4 -3.36 1.63 -16.13
CA GLU A 4 -2.24 1.97 -15.26
C GLU A 4 -2.52 1.55 -13.81
N PRO A 5 -1.53 1.01 -13.08
CA PRO A 5 -1.71 0.64 -11.69
C PRO A 5 -2.02 1.89 -10.86
N THR A 6 -2.96 1.75 -9.92
CA THR A 6 -3.31 2.82 -8.97
C THR A 6 -2.11 3.20 -8.13
N TYR A 7 -2.16 4.37 -7.50
CA TYR A 7 -1.07 4.85 -6.63
C TYR A 7 -0.72 3.83 -5.54
N GLY A 8 -1.72 3.24 -4.89
CA GLY A 8 -1.57 2.19 -3.89
C GLY A 8 -0.92 0.93 -4.45
N LYS A 9 -1.28 0.49 -5.66
CA LYS A 9 -0.64 -0.68 -6.30
C LYS A 9 0.82 -0.42 -6.65
N LYS A 10 1.15 0.79 -7.11
CA LYS A 10 2.53 1.24 -7.33
C LYS A 10 3.30 1.30 -5.99
N ALA A 11 2.65 1.80 -4.94
CA ALA A 11 3.23 2.02 -3.62
C ALA A 11 3.64 0.74 -2.86
N VAL A 12 2.99 -0.40 -3.13
CA VAL A 12 3.27 -1.71 -2.49
C VAL A 12 4.02 -2.69 -3.41
N ASP A 13 4.39 -2.24 -4.62
CA ASP A 13 4.93 -3.06 -5.69
C ASP A 13 4.15 -4.39 -5.86
N LEU A 14 2.88 -4.26 -6.24
CA LEU A 14 1.95 -5.40 -6.26
C LEU A 14 2.40 -6.53 -7.19
N SER A 15 3.17 -6.23 -8.24
CA SER A 15 3.65 -7.22 -9.21
C SER A 15 4.87 -8.01 -8.73
N PHE A 16 5.56 -7.53 -7.69
CA PHE A 16 6.73 -8.21 -7.14
C PHE A 16 6.31 -9.29 -6.14
N ASN A 17 6.23 -10.54 -6.58
CA ASN A 17 6.00 -11.70 -5.72
C ASN A 17 6.82 -12.91 -6.23
N PRO A 18 8.14 -12.93 -6.00
CA PRO A 18 9.00 -13.99 -6.51
C PRO A 18 8.74 -15.36 -5.87
N SER A 19 8.16 -15.42 -4.67
CA SER A 19 7.78 -16.68 -4.02
C SER A 19 6.51 -17.30 -4.61
N GLY A 20 5.71 -16.53 -5.35
CA GLY A 20 4.40 -16.98 -5.85
C GLY A 20 3.36 -17.19 -4.75
N ASP A 21 3.61 -16.70 -3.54
CA ASP A 21 2.70 -16.86 -2.39
C ASP A 21 1.45 -15.99 -2.55
N ASP A 22 0.27 -16.61 -2.54
CA ASP A 22 -1.00 -15.93 -2.68
C ASP A 22 -1.27 -14.95 -1.53
N GLU A 23 -0.79 -15.24 -0.32
CA GLU A 23 -1.01 -14.40 0.85
C GLU A 23 -0.16 -13.12 0.79
N VAL A 24 1.06 -13.19 0.26
CA VAL A 24 1.87 -12.00 -0.07
C VAL A 24 1.12 -11.09 -1.03
N THR A 25 0.51 -11.67 -2.07
CA THR A 25 -0.30 -10.93 -3.04
C THR A 25 -1.54 -10.32 -2.39
N ASN A 26 -2.21 -11.07 -1.51
CA ASN A 26 -3.41 -10.63 -0.81
C ASN A 26 -3.13 -9.44 0.12
N ILE A 27 -2.11 -9.54 0.96
CA ILE A 27 -1.68 -8.46 1.86
C ILE A 27 -1.34 -7.19 1.06
N LYS A 28 -0.57 -7.33 -0.02
CA LYS A 28 -0.25 -6.18 -0.90
C LYS A 28 -1.53 -5.55 -1.47
N LYS A 29 -2.51 -6.33 -1.91
CA LYS A 29 -3.81 -5.80 -2.39
C LYS A 29 -4.57 -5.04 -1.31
N LEU A 30 -4.57 -5.52 -0.07
CA LEU A 30 -5.25 -4.87 1.05
C LEU A 30 -4.61 -3.53 1.38
N TYR A 31 -3.27 -3.50 1.52
CA TYR A 31 -2.54 -2.25 1.78
C TYR A 31 -2.62 -1.26 0.61
N ALA A 32 -2.60 -1.73 -0.64
CA ALA A 32 -2.83 -0.88 -1.81
C ALA A 32 -4.18 -0.15 -1.73
N LYS A 33 -5.26 -0.85 -1.33
CA LYS A 33 -6.58 -0.24 -1.15
C LYS A 33 -6.60 0.82 -0.03
N ILE A 34 -5.91 0.57 1.08
CA ILE A 34 -5.78 1.53 2.18
C ILE A 34 -5.05 2.79 1.69
N ILE A 35 -3.92 2.62 1.02
CA ILE A 35 -3.11 3.71 0.47
C ILE A 35 -3.90 4.52 -0.56
N ASP A 36 -4.61 3.86 -1.49
CA ASP A 36 -5.47 4.53 -2.47
C ASP A 36 -6.56 5.37 -1.79
N ARG A 37 -7.16 4.84 -0.71
CA ARG A 37 -8.18 5.56 0.06
C ARG A 37 -7.59 6.79 0.75
N CYS A 38 -6.44 6.66 1.39
CA CYS A 38 -5.75 7.78 2.04
C CYS A 38 -5.31 8.84 1.02
N ALA A 39 -4.78 8.43 -0.14
CA ALA A 39 -4.37 9.32 -1.21
C ALA A 39 -5.55 10.15 -1.74
N LYS A 40 -6.70 9.51 -2.02
CA LYS A 40 -7.91 10.19 -2.44
C LYS A 40 -8.39 11.21 -1.40
N LEU A 41 -8.41 10.84 -0.12
CA LEU A 41 -8.80 11.76 0.95
C LEU A 41 -7.80 12.93 1.10
N ARG A 42 -6.51 12.68 0.85
CA ARG A 42 -5.43 13.68 0.94
C ARG A 42 -5.57 14.72 -0.16
N GLU A 43 -5.93 14.29 -1.36
CA GLU A 43 -6.22 15.18 -2.49
C GLU A 43 -7.43 16.07 -2.19
N GLN A 44 -8.46 15.50 -1.55
CA GLN A 44 -9.70 16.20 -1.20
C GLN A 44 -9.58 17.12 0.03
N SER A 45 -8.56 16.98 0.87
CA SER A 45 -8.49 17.68 2.16
C SER A 45 -8.08 19.15 2.09
N GLY A 46 -7.61 19.64 0.94
CA GLY A 46 -6.95 20.95 0.84
C GLY A 46 -5.62 20.99 1.64
N PRO A 47 -4.98 22.17 1.76
CA PRO A 47 -3.79 22.35 2.58
C PRO A 47 -4.12 22.32 4.08
N GLY A 48 -3.22 21.76 4.89
CA GLY A 48 -3.33 21.75 6.35
C GLY A 48 -3.07 20.38 6.98
N GLU A 49 -3.40 20.28 8.27
CA GLU A 49 -3.01 19.13 9.10
C GLU A 49 -3.64 17.82 8.65
N LYS A 50 -4.90 17.84 8.18
CA LYS A 50 -5.55 16.64 7.63
C LYS A 50 -4.77 16.04 6.46
N ARG A 51 -4.21 16.88 5.58
CA ARG A 51 -3.38 16.44 4.46
C ARG A 51 -2.08 15.81 4.95
N ARG A 52 -1.45 16.42 5.95
CA ARG A 52 -0.21 15.92 6.58
C ARG A 52 -0.46 14.54 7.21
N LEU A 53 -1.50 14.40 8.01
CA LEU A 53 -1.87 13.13 8.66
C LEU A 53 -2.14 12.02 7.64
N LEU A 54 -2.83 12.32 6.54
CA LEU A 54 -3.07 11.35 5.48
C LEU A 54 -1.79 10.96 4.73
N SER A 55 -0.84 11.89 4.54
CA SER A 55 0.49 11.54 4.01
C SER A 55 1.26 10.62 4.96
N VAL A 56 1.25 10.90 6.27
CA VAL A 56 1.88 10.03 7.26
C VAL A 56 1.25 8.64 7.24
N ALA A 57 -0.08 8.55 7.23
CA ALA A 57 -0.78 7.28 7.17
C ALA A 57 -0.42 6.44 5.93
N ILE A 58 -0.19 7.07 4.77
CA ILE A 58 0.29 6.39 3.56
C ILE A 58 1.68 5.79 3.80
N THR A 59 2.62 6.59 4.30
CA THR A 59 3.99 6.14 4.58
C THR A 59 4.01 4.97 5.58
N GLU A 60 3.29 5.10 6.68
CA GLU A 60 3.21 4.05 7.69
C GLU A 60 2.53 2.78 7.16
N ALA A 61 1.52 2.92 6.30
CA ALA A 61 0.88 1.78 5.65
C ALA A 61 1.85 1.04 4.70
N GLN A 62 2.73 1.74 3.98
CA GLN A 62 3.77 1.10 3.18
C GLN A 62 4.76 0.34 4.07
N THR A 63 5.23 0.96 5.16
CA THR A 63 6.12 0.30 6.12
C THR A 63 5.49 -0.94 6.74
N ALA A 64 4.24 -0.83 7.21
CA ALA A 64 3.51 -1.95 7.78
C ALA A 64 3.29 -3.08 6.77
N GLN A 65 3.02 -2.76 5.50
CA GLN A 65 2.91 -3.75 4.43
C GLN A 65 4.21 -4.54 4.24
N MET A 66 5.38 -3.90 4.27
CA MET A 66 6.66 -4.59 4.14
C MET A 66 6.87 -5.58 5.30
N TRP A 67 6.60 -5.16 6.53
CA TRP A 67 6.69 -6.04 7.70
C TRP A 67 5.69 -7.19 7.65
N ALA A 68 4.47 -6.94 7.17
CA ALA A 68 3.47 -7.97 7.00
C ALA A 68 3.89 -9.03 5.98
N VAL A 69 4.53 -8.61 4.87
CA VAL A 69 5.11 -9.56 3.89
C VAL A 69 6.24 -10.36 4.52
N THR A 70 7.17 -9.70 5.24
CA THR A 70 8.23 -10.39 5.97
C THR A 70 7.66 -11.47 6.90
N GLY A 71 6.61 -11.13 7.67
CA GLY A 71 5.96 -12.07 8.57
C GLY A 71 5.27 -13.25 7.87
N VAL A 72 4.64 -13.02 6.72
CA VAL A 72 4.04 -14.10 5.91
C VAL A 72 5.10 -15.02 5.32
N THR A 73 6.22 -14.47 4.86
CA THR A 73 7.32 -15.25 4.26
C THR A 73 8.31 -15.81 5.28
N TRP A 74 8.07 -15.60 6.58
CA TRP A 74 8.97 -16.01 7.64
C TRP A 74 8.94 -17.54 7.79
N ASN A 75 10.09 -18.18 7.62
CA ASN A 75 10.28 -19.59 7.93
C ASN A 75 11.34 -19.69 9.02
N ASP A 76 11.03 -20.38 10.12
CA ASP A 76 11.96 -20.72 11.20
C ASP A 76 12.90 -21.88 10.82
#